data_AF-A0A7K3X8F5-F1
#
_entry.id   AF-A0A7K3X8F5-F1
#
_cell.length_a   1.000
_cell.length_b   1.000
_cell.length_c   1.000
_cell.angle_alpha   90.00
_cell.angle_beta   90.00
_cell.angle_gamma   90.00
#
_symmetry.space_group_name_H-M   'P 1'
#
loop_
_entity.id
_entity.type
_entity.pdbx_description
1 polymer ?
#
loop_
_entity_poly.entity_id
_entity_poly.type
_entity_poly.pdbx_seq_one_letter_code
_entity_poly.pdbx_strand_id
1 'polypeptide(L)'
;MAMTVYRSRHALRGPLTPDRIAALRLPTARRGYRPEDVDALLHRLAYELRERARERDEARAENRRIKDALRRWQSAEAARRHAG
;
A
#
# COMPACT_ATOMS: atom_id res chain seq x y z
N MET A 1 13.33 -6.20 10.62
CA MET A 1 12.16 -6.99 10.17
C MET A 1 12.61 -7.87 9.02
N ALA A 2 12.66 -9.19 9.20
CA ALA A 2 12.91 -10.10 8.10
C ALA A 2 11.74 -9.98 7.11
N MET A 3 11.99 -9.41 5.93
CA MET A 3 11.07 -9.59 4.81
C MET A 3 11.11 -11.08 4.49
N THR A 4 10.11 -11.82 4.94
CA THR A 4 9.86 -13.17 4.44
C THR A 4 9.65 -13.05 2.94
N VAL A 5 10.69 -13.39 2.18
CA VAL A 5 10.63 -13.40 0.72
C VAL A 5 9.67 -14.54 0.39
N TYR A 6 8.44 -14.19 0.02
CA TYR A 6 7.51 -15.13 -0.55
C TYR A 6 8.17 -15.78 -1.78
N ARG A 7 8.64 -17.02 -1.62
CA ARG A 7 9.38 -17.74 -2.65
C ARG A 7 8.47 -18.82 -3.24
N SER A 8 7.64 -18.42 -4.18
CA SER A 8 6.94 -19.35 -5.08
C SER A 8 7.71 -19.49 -6.39
N ARG A 9 7.78 -20.71 -6.93
CA ARG A 9 8.28 -20.97 -8.29
C ARG A 9 7.50 -20.20 -9.37
N HIS A 10 6.27 -19.79 -9.05
CA HIS A 10 5.39 -18.96 -9.88
C HIS A 10 5.03 -17.65 -9.15
N ALA A 11 5.98 -17.06 -8.42
CA ALA A 11 5.73 -15.79 -7.75
C ALA A 11 5.45 -14.68 -8.78
N LEU A 12 4.37 -13.93 -8.55
CA LEU A 12 4.13 -12.69 -9.27
C LEU A 12 5.28 -11.73 -8.95
N ARG A 13 6.09 -11.38 -9.95
CA ARG A 13 7.32 -10.60 -9.76
C ARG A 13 7.02 -9.13 -9.53
N GLY A 14 7.50 -8.52 -8.45
CA GLY A 14 7.31 -7.09 -8.18
C GLY A 14 6.07 -6.82 -7.32
N PRO A 15 5.73 -5.54 -7.08
CA PRO A 15 4.67 -5.21 -6.14
C PRO A 15 3.32 -5.71 -6.62
N LEU A 16 2.53 -6.20 -5.66
CA LEU A 16 1.11 -6.44 -5.82
C LEU A 16 0.39 -5.10 -5.66
N THR A 17 -0.02 -4.51 -6.78
CA THR A 17 -0.86 -3.30 -6.79
C THR A 17 -2.30 -3.69 -7.14
N PRO A 18 -3.31 -2.89 -6.72
CA PRO A 18 -4.70 -3.16 -7.06
C PRO A 18 -4.92 -3.35 -8.56
N ASP A 19 -4.36 -2.46 -9.38
CA ASP A 19 -4.51 -2.50 -10.84
C ASP A 19 -3.83 -3.73 -11.44
N ARG A 20 -2.70 -4.14 -10.85
CA ARG A 20 -2.01 -5.35 -11.28
C ARG A 20 -2.81 -6.59 -10.95
N ILE A 21 -3.40 -6.68 -9.76
CA ILE A 21 -4.26 -7.81 -9.35
C ILE A 21 -5.47 -7.91 -10.28
N ALA A 22 -6.12 -6.78 -10.58
CA ALA A 22 -7.27 -6.73 -11.47
C ALA A 22 -6.93 -7.14 -12.92
N ALA A 23 -5.69 -6.93 -13.36
CA ALA A 23 -5.22 -7.31 -14.69
C ALA A 23 -4.64 -8.74 -14.77
N LEU A 24 -4.59 -9.50 -13.66
CA LEU A 24 -4.03 -10.84 -13.67
C LEU A 24 -4.87 -11.79 -14.53
N ARG A 25 -4.18 -12.56 -15.37
CA ARG A 25 -4.74 -13.71 -16.08
C ARG A 25 -4.02 -14.96 -15.60
N LEU A 26 -4.72 -15.80 -14.84
CA LEU A 26 -4.17 -17.05 -14.35
C LEU A 26 -4.42 -18.17 -15.37
N PRO A 27 -3.44 -19.07 -15.59
CA PRO A 27 -3.62 -20.20 -16.49
C PRO A 27 -4.64 -21.20 -15.93
N THR A 28 -5.46 -21.78 -16.79
CA THR A 28 -6.42 -22.84 -16.45
C THR A 28 -5.77 -24.22 -16.47
N ALA A 29 -6.23 -25.13 -15.61
CA ALA A 29 -5.77 -26.52 -15.59
C ALA A 29 -6.95 -27.49 -15.41
N ARG A 30 -6.82 -28.73 -15.93
CA ARG A 30 -7.87 -29.76 -15.92
C ARG A 30 -8.41 -30.12 -14.52
N ARG A 31 -7.60 -29.90 -13.47
CA ARG A 31 -7.98 -30.03 -12.05
C ARG A 31 -7.63 -28.76 -11.27
N GLY A 32 -7.93 -27.60 -11.85
CA GLY A 32 -7.72 -26.29 -11.23
C GLY A 32 -8.93 -25.80 -10.44
N TYR A 33 -8.76 -24.65 -9.78
CA TYR A 33 -9.87 -23.91 -9.19
C TYR A 33 -10.87 -23.46 -10.27
N ARG A 34 -12.11 -23.24 -9.85
CA ARG A 34 -13.15 -22.64 -10.69
C ARG A 34 -12.74 -21.20 -11.05
N PRO A 35 -12.59 -20.85 -12.34
CA PRO A 35 -12.15 -19.53 -12.75
C PRO A 35 -13.01 -18.40 -12.15
N GLU A 36 -14.32 -18.58 -12.11
CA GLU A 36 -15.28 -17.60 -11.59
C GLU A 36 -15.08 -17.30 -10.09
N ASP A 37 -14.76 -18.33 -9.29
CA ASP A 37 -14.54 -18.17 -7.85
C ASP A 37 -13.20 -17.45 -7.60
N VAL A 38 -12.19 -17.75 -8.43
CA VAL A 38 -10.89 -17.08 -8.37
C VAL A 38 -11.00 -15.63 -8.83
N ASP A 39 -11.74 -15.34 -9.90
CA ASP A 39 -11.97 -14.00 -10.40
C ASP A 39 -12.72 -13.14 -9.36
N ALA A 40 -13.74 -13.69 -8.70
CA ALA A 40 -14.45 -13.02 -7.62
C ALA A 40 -13.52 -12.71 -6.43
N LEU A 41 -12.65 -13.66 -6.06
CA LEU A 41 -11.65 -13.46 -5.01
C LEU A 41 -10.64 -12.37 -5.39
N LEU A 42 -10.08 -12.40 -6.60
CA LEU A 42 -9.11 -11.42 -7.06
C LEU A 42 -9.74 -10.01 -7.16
N HIS A 43 -11.00 -9.92 -7.59
CA HIS A 43 -11.73 -8.66 -7.61
C HIS A 43 -11.91 -8.08 -6.21
N ARG A 44 -12.33 -8.90 -5.24
CA ARG A 44 -12.46 -8.48 -3.84
C ARG A 44 -11.10 -8.07 -3.25
N LEU A 45 -10.04 -8.82 -3.53
CA LEU A 45 -8.69 -8.52 -3.07
C LEU A 45 -8.18 -7.19 -3.64
N ALA A 46 -8.41 -6.92 -4.92
CA ALA A 46 -8.04 -5.65 -5.55
C ALA A 46 -8.77 -4.48 -4.90
N TYR A 47 -10.07 -4.63 -4.60
CA TYR A 47 -10.86 -3.64 -3.88
C TYR A 47 -10.27 -3.35 -2.49
N GLU A 48 -10.07 -4.39 -1.67
CA GLU A 48 -9.54 -4.21 -0.31
C GLU A 48 -8.13 -3.61 -0.30
N LEU A 49 -7.28 -4.00 -1.24
CA LEU A 49 -5.94 -3.43 -1.35
C LEU A 49 -5.98 -1.94 -1.74
N ARG A 50 -6.95 -1.53 -2.56
CA ARG A 50 -7.16 -0.12 -2.92
C ARG A 50 -7.58 0.70 -1.69
N GLU A 51 -8.53 0.19 -0.91
CA GLU A 51 -8.96 0.85 0.33
C GLU A 51 -7.81 1.00 1.32
N ARG A 52 -7.03 -0.06 1.55
CA ARG A 52 -5.87 -0.01 2.44
C ARG A 52 -4.77 0.93 1.95
N ALA A 53 -4.56 1.02 0.63
CA ALA A 53 -3.63 1.98 0.07
C ALA A 53 -4.11 3.42 0.32
N ARG A 54 -5.41 3.69 0.14
CA ARG A 54 -6.05 4.98 0.39
C ARG A 54 -5.89 5.41 1.85
N GLU A 55 -6.28 4.57 2.80
CA GLU A 55 -6.14 4.81 4.25
C GLU A 55 -4.68 5.11 4.64
N ARG A 56 -3.73 4.33 4.11
CA ARG A 56 -2.30 4.52 4.36
C ARG A 56 -1.80 5.86 3.83
N ASP A 57 -2.24 6.23 2.63
CA ASP A 57 -1.79 7.46 1.98
C ASP A 57 -2.40 8.70 2.68
N GLU A 58 -3.63 8.61 3.17
CA GLU A 58 -4.26 9.60 4.07
C GLU A 58 -3.47 9.74 5.38
N ALA A 59 -3.17 8.64 6.06
CA ALA A 59 -2.38 8.66 7.30
C ALA A 59 -0.98 9.26 7.09
N ARG A 60 -0.34 8.96 5.96
CA ARG A 60 0.96 9.56 5.60
C ARG A 60 0.85 11.05 5.31
N ALA A 61 -0.22 11.49 4.65
CA ALA A 61 -0.46 12.91 4.40
C ALA A 61 -0.64 13.66 5.72
N GLU A 62 -1.40 13.10 6.66
CA GLU A 62 -1.61 13.71 7.97
C GLU A 62 -0.32 13.77 8.79
N ASN A 63 0.46 12.69 8.80
CA ASN A 63 1.75 12.67 9.48
C ASN A 63 2.71 13.74 8.94
N ARG A 64 2.71 13.97 7.61
CA ARG A 64 3.50 15.05 6.99
C ARG A 64 3.03 16.42 7.48
N ARG A 65 1.72 16.68 7.50
CA ARG A 65 1.16 17.97 7.98
C ARG A 65 1.56 18.26 9.43
N ILE A 66 1.44 17.27 10.31
CA ILE A 66 1.82 17.40 11.72
C ILE A 66 3.32 17.72 11.85
N LYS A 67 4.17 16.99 11.12
CA LYS A 67 5.63 17.23 11.12
C LYS A 67 5.98 18.64 10.62
N ASP A 68 5.31 19.10 9.58
CA ASP A 68 5.54 20.43 9.03
C ASP A 68 5.07 21.53 9.99
N ALA A 69 3.92 21.35 10.64
CA ALA A 69 3.43 22.27 11.66
C ALA A 69 4.39 22.35 12.86
N LEU A 70 4.87 21.20 13.33
CA LEU A 70 5.83 21.13 14.43
C LEU A 70 7.14 21.83 14.06
N ARG A 71 7.66 21.58 12.85
CA ARG A 71 8.89 22.23 12.36
C ARG A 71 8.72 23.75 12.30
N ARG A 72 7.60 24.25 11.76
CA ARG A 72 7.33 25.70 11.70
C ARG A 72 7.27 26.32 13.10
N TRP A 73 6.60 25.67 14.04
CA TRP A 73 6.53 26.13 15.42
C TRP A 73 7.92 26.18 16.08
N GLN A 74 8.72 25.12 15.92
CA GLN A 74 10.09 25.07 16.45
C GLN A 74 10.98 26.19 15.89
N SER A 75 10.88 26.46 14.58
CA SER A 75 11.64 27.55 13.95
C SER A 75 11.23 28.92 14.48
N ALA A 76 9.92 29.17 14.64
CA ALA A 76 9.41 30.43 15.19
C ALA A 76 9.86 30.63 16.65
N GLU A 77 9.86 29.56 17.44
CA GLU A 77 10.29 29.59 18.84
C GLU A 77 11.81 29.83 18.97
N ALA A 78 12.62 29.19 18.13
CA ALA A 78 14.06 29.45 18.09
C ALA A 78 14.36 30.92 17.72
N ALA A 79 13.67 31.46 16.72
CA ALA A 79 13.82 32.86 16.32
C ALA A 79 13.46 33.83 17.46
N ARG A 80 12.40 33.55 18.24
CA ARG A 80 12.05 34.35 19.42
C ARG A 80 13.13 34.32 20.49
N ARG A 81 13.71 33.15 20.77
CA ARG A 81 14.78 32.98 21.77
C ARG A 81 16.09 33.64 21.39
N HIS A 82 16.40 33.75 20.09
CA HIS A 82 17.59 34.44 19.62
C HIS A 82 17.41 35.96 19.53
N ALA A 83 16.18 36.46 19.58
CA ALA A 83 15.85 37.88 19.50
C ALA A 83 15.69 38.58 20.86
N GLY A 84 15.75 37.83 21.97
CA GLY A 84 15.76 38.33 23.34
C GLY A 84 17.09 38.05 24.03
#